data_AF-A0ABD3R7D4-F1
#
_entry.id   AF-A0ABD3R7D4-F1
#
_cell.length_a   1.000
_cell.length_b   1.000
_cell.length_c   1.000
_cell.angle_alpha   90.00
_cell.angle_beta   90.00
_cell.angle_gamma   90.00
#
_symmetry.space_group_name_H-M   'P 1'
#
loop_
_entity.id
_entity.type
_entity.pdbx_description
1 polymer ?
#
loop_
_entity_poly.entity_id
_entity_poly.type
_entity_poly.pdbx_seq_one_letter_code
_entity_poly.pdbx_strand_id
1 'polypeptide(L)'
;MKQNRLGSAKRRRGATGDGDGDSIVISPLLAEWAKSEDAGGATNLGASGGRGEDPDGVGRPDVVGGAGAGAGGDGQRRDEGRIYDLLDAIDSTLSTTNFDVPRLVADIASLTKLGSGPAGNGRNVNDRVLLPTLKSLLSSGTTTSSYRLAWVGSDDAICHVGTSLHKVPLARLQEVYLSLGGGGSVGLNKNKWELMEVIRILGPFPNVRNTLRGNVVGLTRGGSSKEREVVNMEISYTSMIDGTGKEILASSSGGRGNGRDGKKSNDGAKQVNLDVWFANDRAIVCSVPSSEGNDGRGGDPFGGDGSKLLFFVAENDLEGALEKLCAA
;
A
#
# COMPACT_ATOMS: atom_id res chain seq x y z
N MET A 1 77.36 -3.43 -51.15
CA MET A 1 78.11 -2.51 -50.27
C MET A 1 77.15 -1.89 -49.25
N LYS A 2 77.69 -1.62 -48.06
CA LYS A 2 77.14 -1.26 -46.75
C LYS A 2 75.93 -0.29 -46.64
N GLN A 3 75.05 -0.66 -45.68
CA GLN A 3 74.47 0.11 -44.56
C GLN A 3 73.75 1.46 -44.81
N ASN A 4 72.51 1.59 -44.30
CA ASN A 4 72.29 2.26 -43.01
C ASN A 4 70.89 2.02 -42.42
N ARG A 5 70.87 1.75 -41.10
CA ARG A 5 69.73 1.75 -40.19
C ARG A 5 69.40 3.19 -39.79
N LEU A 6 68.13 3.50 -39.55
CA LEU A 6 67.69 4.45 -38.52
C LEU A 6 66.29 4.02 -38.04
N GLY A 7 66.16 3.88 -36.72
CA GLY A 7 64.98 3.36 -36.06
C GLY A 7 63.88 4.39 -35.83
N SER A 8 62.74 3.92 -35.33
CA SER A 8 61.75 4.79 -34.69
C SER A 8 61.10 4.07 -33.51
N ALA A 9 61.10 4.82 -32.40
CA ALA A 9 60.75 4.40 -31.06
C ALA A 9 59.24 4.23 -30.88
N LYS A 10 58.86 3.15 -30.17
CA LYS A 10 57.49 2.84 -29.76
C LYS A 10 57.13 3.66 -28.51
N ARG A 11 56.39 4.76 -28.68
CA ARG A 11 55.79 5.52 -27.56
C ARG A 11 54.49 4.86 -27.10
N ARG A 12 54.48 4.43 -25.83
CA ARG A 12 53.27 4.08 -25.06
C ARG A 12 52.51 5.37 -24.74
N ARG A 13 51.23 5.47 -25.14
CA ARG A 13 50.30 6.47 -24.59
C ARG A 13 49.59 5.83 -23.39
N GLY A 14 49.92 6.30 -22.19
CA GLY A 14 49.02 6.25 -21.05
C GLY A 14 48.01 7.37 -21.22
N ALA A 15 46.73 7.04 -21.10
CA ALA A 15 45.64 7.99 -20.97
C ALA A 15 45.08 7.82 -19.56
N THR A 16 45.52 8.70 -18.66
CA THR A 16 44.79 9.06 -17.43
C THR A 16 43.64 9.95 -17.87
N GLY A 17 42.45 9.38 -17.97
CA GLY A 17 41.22 10.14 -18.05
C GLY A 17 40.78 10.47 -16.63
N ASP A 18 40.97 11.73 -16.23
CA ASP A 18 40.21 12.35 -15.16
C ASP A 18 38.73 12.25 -15.55
N GLY A 19 38.03 11.31 -14.92
CA GLY A 19 36.59 11.27 -14.93
C GLY A 19 36.12 12.29 -13.91
N ASP A 20 35.71 13.46 -14.40
CA ASP A 20 34.78 14.33 -13.69
C ASP A 20 33.64 13.46 -13.18
N GLY A 21 33.66 13.22 -11.87
CA GLY A 21 32.54 12.67 -11.14
C GLY A 21 31.44 13.71 -11.23
N ASP A 22 30.62 13.58 -12.28
CA ASP A 22 29.33 14.24 -12.37
C ASP A 22 28.53 13.72 -11.16
N SER A 23 28.68 14.43 -10.05
CA SER A 23 27.93 14.19 -8.85
C SER A 23 26.49 14.41 -9.25
N ILE A 24 25.76 13.31 -9.48
CA ILE A 24 24.32 13.36 -9.67
C ILE A 24 23.80 14.11 -8.46
N VAL A 25 23.43 15.37 -8.65
CA VAL A 25 22.82 16.20 -7.63
C VAL A 25 21.43 15.62 -7.45
N ILE A 26 21.35 14.60 -6.59
CA ILE A 26 20.12 14.04 -6.10
C ILE A 26 19.37 15.23 -5.48
N SER A 27 18.18 15.53 -5.98
CA SER A 27 17.32 16.54 -5.39
C SER A 27 17.20 16.26 -3.88
N PRO A 28 17.34 17.26 -3.01
CA PRO A 28 17.16 17.08 -1.57
C PRO A 28 15.85 16.34 -1.23
N LEU A 29 14.80 16.54 -2.05
CA LEU A 29 13.52 15.83 -1.99
C LEU A 29 13.66 14.31 -2.13
N LEU A 30 14.54 13.86 -3.02
CA LEU A 30 14.81 12.44 -3.30
C LEU A 30 15.70 11.83 -2.22
N ALA A 31 16.62 12.64 -1.66
CA ALA A 31 17.48 12.21 -0.57
C ALA A 31 16.71 12.02 0.75
N GLU A 32 15.65 12.78 1.01
CA GLU A 32 14.77 12.51 2.15
C GLU A 32 13.84 11.31 1.89
N TRP A 33 13.32 11.16 0.67
CA TRP A 33 12.45 10.03 0.31
C TRP A 33 13.13 8.65 0.41
N ALA A 34 14.44 8.58 0.13
CA ALA A 34 15.20 7.33 0.17
C ALA A 34 15.82 6.99 1.55
N LYS A 35 15.81 7.91 2.53
CA LYS A 35 16.55 7.75 3.79
C LYS A 35 15.72 7.21 4.97
N SER A 36 14.42 6.97 4.81
CA SER A 36 13.53 6.74 5.95
C SER A 36 13.57 5.34 6.58
N GLU A 37 14.42 4.39 6.14
CA GLU A 37 14.32 2.99 6.59
C GLU A 37 15.59 2.36 7.23
N ASP A 38 16.74 3.04 7.30
CA ASP A 38 18.00 2.42 7.78
C ASP A 38 18.30 2.64 9.27
N ALA A 39 17.38 2.26 10.17
CA ALA A 39 17.66 2.21 11.61
C ALA A 39 17.02 0.98 12.27
N GLY A 40 17.58 -0.21 12.03
CA GLY A 40 17.13 -1.43 12.71
C GLY A 40 18.05 -2.62 12.48
N GLY A 41 19.19 -2.64 13.18
CA GLY A 41 20.25 -3.64 13.05
C GLY A 41 19.83 -5.07 13.40
N ALA A 42 20.34 -6.01 12.61
CA ALA A 42 20.17 -7.45 12.78
C ALA A 42 21.00 -8.00 13.96
N THR A 43 20.40 -8.88 14.77
CA THR A 43 21.11 -9.86 15.58
C THR A 43 20.57 -11.27 15.31
N ASN A 44 21.48 -12.16 14.94
CA ASN A 44 21.32 -13.61 14.82
C ASN A 44 20.96 -14.23 16.17
N LEU A 45 20.10 -15.26 16.15
CA LEU A 45 20.02 -16.45 17.04
C LEU A 45 18.90 -17.32 16.42
N GLY A 46 19.06 -18.56 15.93
CA GLY A 46 19.87 -19.66 16.43
C GLY A 46 19.06 -20.52 17.41
N ALA A 47 18.09 -21.32 16.95
CA ALA A 47 17.51 -22.38 17.78
C ALA A 47 16.81 -23.49 16.98
N SER A 48 17.22 -24.70 17.34
CA SER A 48 16.82 -26.04 16.92
C SER A 48 15.67 -26.61 17.74
N GLY A 49 14.97 -27.61 17.19
CA GLY A 49 14.13 -28.58 17.93
C GLY A 49 12.69 -28.60 17.42
N GLY A 50 11.98 -29.71 17.28
CA GLY A 50 12.24 -31.13 17.48
C GLY A 50 10.98 -31.83 16.95
N ARG A 51 11.15 -32.86 16.13
CA ARG A 51 10.06 -33.64 15.51
C ARG A 51 9.63 -34.76 16.46
N GLY A 52 8.34 -34.83 16.75
CA GLY A 52 7.63 -35.97 17.33
C GLY A 52 6.18 -35.55 17.52
N GLU A 53 5.14 -36.33 17.29
CA GLU A 53 4.93 -37.70 16.84
C GLU A 53 3.49 -37.71 16.29
N ASP A 54 3.26 -38.36 15.15
CA ASP A 54 1.92 -38.77 14.72
C ASP A 54 1.44 -39.92 15.63
N PRO A 55 0.14 -40.02 15.91
CA PRO A 55 -0.50 -41.24 15.43
C PRO A 55 -1.90 -41.06 14.83
N ASP A 56 -2.13 -41.94 13.87
CA ASP A 56 -3.35 -42.22 13.13
C ASP A 56 -4.63 -42.29 13.97
N GLY A 57 -5.67 -41.64 13.46
CA GLY A 57 -7.03 -41.75 13.96
C GLY A 57 -8.03 -41.75 12.80
N VAL A 58 -8.12 -42.87 12.08
CA VAL A 58 -9.10 -43.10 11.02
C VAL A 58 -10.50 -43.25 11.64
N GLY A 59 -11.33 -42.23 11.46
CA GLY A 59 -12.76 -42.25 11.81
C GLY A 59 -13.60 -41.65 10.69
N ARG A 60 -14.07 -42.49 9.77
CA ARG A 60 -15.19 -42.17 8.87
C ARG A 60 -16.49 -42.19 9.69
N PRO A 61 -17.42 -41.26 9.42
CA PRO A 61 -18.81 -41.69 9.37
C PRO A 61 -19.52 -41.32 8.08
N ASP A 62 -20.52 -42.15 7.82
CA ASP A 62 -21.31 -42.26 6.62
C ASP A 62 -22.13 -41.01 6.26
N VAL A 63 -22.31 -40.91 4.96
CA VAL A 63 -23.24 -40.07 4.22
C VAL A 63 -24.67 -40.45 4.60
N VAL A 64 -25.45 -39.50 5.13
CA VAL A 64 -26.92 -39.53 5.04
C VAL A 64 -27.39 -38.17 4.56
N GLY A 65 -28.02 -38.18 3.39
CA GLY A 65 -28.56 -37.00 2.72
C GLY A 65 -29.73 -36.38 3.48
N GLY A 66 -29.80 -35.06 3.42
CA GLY A 66 -30.95 -34.26 3.81
C GLY A 66 -31.07 -33.10 2.85
N ALA A 67 -32.05 -33.18 1.95
CA ALA A 67 -32.47 -32.07 1.11
C ALA A 67 -33.01 -30.94 2.01
N GLY A 68 -32.31 -29.81 2.04
CA GLY A 68 -32.74 -28.57 2.69
C GLY A 68 -32.70 -27.44 1.68
N ALA A 69 -33.84 -27.17 1.07
CA ALA A 69 -34.05 -26.04 0.17
C ALA A 69 -34.10 -24.71 0.95
N GLY A 70 -33.45 -23.69 0.41
CA GLY A 70 -33.87 -22.28 0.47
C GLY A 70 -33.90 -21.57 1.83
N ALA A 71 -32.73 -21.17 2.36
CA ALA A 71 -32.66 -20.16 3.44
C ALA A 71 -31.37 -19.31 3.40
N GLY A 72 -30.66 -19.23 2.27
CA GLY A 72 -29.36 -18.54 2.17
C GLY A 72 -29.43 -17.05 1.79
N GLY A 73 -30.55 -16.55 1.26
CA GLY A 73 -30.62 -15.20 0.67
C GLY A 73 -30.91 -14.05 1.63
N ASP A 74 -31.60 -14.31 2.74
CA ASP A 74 -32.09 -13.25 3.64
C ASP A 74 -31.00 -12.72 4.60
N GLY A 75 -30.00 -13.54 4.94
CA GLY A 75 -28.89 -13.11 5.79
C GLY A 75 -27.95 -12.13 5.09
N GLN A 76 -27.54 -12.48 3.86
CA GLN A 76 -26.59 -11.68 3.09
C GLN A 76 -27.13 -10.29 2.73
N ARG A 77 -28.42 -10.18 2.37
CA ARG A 77 -29.07 -8.88 2.10
C ARG A 77 -29.20 -8.00 3.35
N ARG A 78 -29.33 -8.60 4.53
CA ARG A 78 -29.39 -7.85 5.80
C ARG A 78 -28.02 -7.30 6.19
N ASP A 79 -26.95 -8.06 5.95
CA ASP A 79 -25.60 -7.62 6.25
C ASP A 79 -25.11 -6.54 5.29
N GLU A 80 -25.48 -6.62 4.00
CA GLU A 80 -25.25 -5.52 3.04
C GLU A 80 -25.95 -4.22 3.47
N GLY A 81 -27.23 -4.27 3.85
CA GLY A 81 -27.95 -3.10 4.37
C GLY A 81 -27.26 -2.47 5.58
N ARG A 82 -26.79 -3.29 6.53
CA ARG A 82 -26.05 -2.83 7.72
C ARG A 82 -24.71 -2.19 7.39
N ILE A 83 -24.02 -2.66 6.35
CA ILE A 83 -22.78 -2.04 5.88
C ILE A 83 -23.06 -0.61 5.41
N TYR A 84 -24.14 -0.40 4.66
CA TYR A 84 -24.53 0.96 4.23
C TYR A 84 -24.90 1.85 5.42
N ASP A 85 -25.72 1.34 6.35
CA ASP A 85 -26.11 2.09 7.55
C ASP A 85 -24.88 2.51 8.38
N LEU A 86 -23.86 1.62 8.49
CA LEU A 86 -22.61 1.95 9.19
C LEU A 86 -21.76 2.96 8.44
N LEU A 87 -21.65 2.86 7.11
CA LEU A 87 -20.92 3.84 6.32
C LEU A 87 -21.54 5.24 6.45
N ASP A 88 -22.87 5.32 6.41
CA ASP A 88 -23.59 6.58 6.62
C ASP A 88 -23.40 7.12 8.05
N ALA A 89 -23.38 6.24 9.06
CA ALA A 89 -23.09 6.63 10.44
C ALA A 89 -21.65 7.16 10.63
N ILE A 90 -20.68 6.52 9.97
CA ILE A 90 -19.28 6.97 9.97
C ILE A 90 -19.17 8.34 9.29
N ASP A 91 -19.77 8.51 8.10
CA ASP A 91 -19.76 9.78 7.37
C ASP A 91 -20.43 10.91 8.17
N SER A 92 -21.56 10.61 8.81
CA SER A 92 -22.22 11.54 9.73
C SER A 92 -21.32 11.93 10.90
N THR A 93 -20.50 11.00 11.42
CA THR A 93 -19.57 11.26 12.52
C THR A 93 -18.43 12.16 12.05
N LEU A 94 -17.81 11.84 10.90
CA LEU A 94 -16.73 12.61 10.29
C LEU A 94 -17.14 14.02 9.87
N SER A 95 -18.42 14.22 9.57
CA SER A 95 -18.98 15.53 9.23
C SER A 95 -19.10 16.48 10.43
N THR A 96 -18.92 16.00 11.66
CA THR A 96 -18.96 16.83 12.87
C THR A 96 -17.57 17.37 13.22
N THR A 97 -17.50 18.59 13.76
CA THR A 97 -16.22 19.25 14.06
C THR A 97 -15.49 18.71 15.29
N ASN A 98 -16.17 17.95 16.15
CA ASN A 98 -15.64 17.41 17.41
C ASN A 98 -16.15 15.98 17.64
N PHE A 99 -15.86 15.07 16.73
CA PHE A 99 -16.27 13.68 16.88
C PHE A 99 -15.44 12.92 17.92
N ASP A 100 -16.06 11.91 18.50
CA ASP A 100 -15.45 10.98 19.45
C ASP A 100 -14.63 9.93 18.69
N VAL A 101 -13.30 10.03 18.75
CA VAL A 101 -12.37 9.13 18.04
C VAL A 101 -12.58 7.66 18.45
N PRO A 102 -12.62 7.30 19.76
CA PRO A 102 -13.00 5.96 20.19
C PRO A 102 -14.27 5.41 19.54
N ARG A 103 -15.33 6.22 19.42
CA ARG A 103 -16.57 5.81 18.76
C ARG A 103 -16.38 5.57 17.27
N LEU A 104 -15.70 6.48 16.57
CA LEU A 104 -15.37 6.31 15.16
C LEU A 104 -14.59 5.01 14.91
N VAL A 105 -13.57 4.75 15.73
CA VAL A 105 -12.77 3.52 15.63
C VAL A 105 -13.62 2.28 15.89
N ALA A 106 -14.57 2.33 16.83
CA ALA A 106 -15.51 1.24 17.09
C ALA A 106 -16.49 1.01 15.91
N ASP A 107 -16.95 2.06 15.25
CA ASP A 107 -17.82 1.97 14.07
C ASP A 107 -17.05 1.37 12.87
N ILE A 108 -15.81 1.82 12.63
CA ILE A 108 -14.92 1.24 11.61
C ILE A 108 -14.61 -0.23 11.96
N ALA A 109 -14.34 -0.56 13.22
CA ALA A 109 -14.13 -1.94 13.65
C ALA A 109 -15.36 -2.81 13.37
N SER A 110 -16.56 -2.29 13.61
CA SER A 110 -17.82 -2.98 13.31
C SER A 110 -18.01 -3.22 11.82
N LEU A 111 -17.67 -2.23 10.98
CA LEU A 111 -17.66 -2.36 9.52
C LEU A 111 -16.73 -3.50 9.07
N THR A 112 -15.51 -3.57 9.59
CA THR A 112 -14.56 -4.65 9.23
C THR A 112 -15.05 -6.03 9.67
N LYS A 113 -15.75 -6.14 10.81
CA LYS A 113 -16.35 -7.41 11.27
C LYS A 113 -17.48 -7.86 10.34
N LEU A 114 -18.36 -6.94 9.92
CA LEU A 114 -19.42 -7.26 8.97
C LEU A 114 -18.87 -7.70 7.62
N GLY A 115 -17.86 -6.99 7.08
CA GLY A 115 -17.23 -7.37 5.81
C GLY A 115 -16.35 -8.63 5.89
N SER A 116 -15.95 -9.04 7.09
CA SER A 116 -15.19 -10.28 7.34
C SER A 116 -16.07 -11.50 7.63
N GLY A 117 -17.39 -11.33 7.67
CA GLY A 117 -18.33 -12.38 8.05
C GLY A 117 -18.26 -13.59 7.09
N PRO A 118 -18.38 -14.84 7.60
CA PRO A 118 -18.54 -15.99 6.73
C PRO A 118 -19.83 -15.81 5.91
N ALA A 119 -19.74 -15.96 4.59
CA ALA A 119 -20.92 -15.98 3.73
C ALA A 119 -21.81 -17.17 4.09
N GLY A 120 -22.76 -16.95 5.01
CA GLY A 120 -23.75 -17.95 5.42
C GLY A 120 -23.22 -19.10 6.29
N ASN A 121 -24.14 -19.74 7.00
CA ASN A 121 -23.89 -20.82 7.95
C ASN A 121 -23.15 -22.01 7.29
N GLY A 122 -21.84 -22.14 7.52
CA GLY A 122 -21.17 -23.44 7.44
C GLY A 122 -19.77 -23.43 6.85
N ARG A 123 -18.76 -23.34 7.73
CA ARG A 123 -17.45 -23.98 7.62
C ARG A 123 -16.74 -23.89 6.25
N ASN A 124 -16.24 -22.71 5.89
CA ASN A 124 -14.95 -22.61 5.20
C ASN A 124 -14.33 -21.23 5.41
N VAL A 125 -13.10 -21.18 5.93
CA VAL A 125 -12.28 -19.95 6.00
C VAL A 125 -11.97 -19.41 4.60
N ASN A 126 -12.24 -20.20 3.56
CA ASN A 126 -12.05 -19.84 2.16
C ASN A 126 -13.14 -18.93 1.58
N ASP A 127 -14.32 -18.84 2.21
CA ASP A 127 -15.48 -18.06 1.74
C ASP A 127 -15.43 -16.57 2.17
N ARG A 128 -14.27 -16.19 2.66
CA ARG A 128 -13.88 -14.85 3.06
C ARG A 128 -13.76 -13.95 1.83
N VAL A 129 -14.59 -12.90 1.80
CA VAL A 129 -14.89 -12.10 0.60
C VAL A 129 -13.82 -11.04 0.31
N LEU A 130 -12.98 -10.69 1.29
CA LEU A 130 -12.09 -9.53 1.17
C LEU A 130 -11.03 -9.69 0.07
N LEU A 131 -10.28 -10.80 0.06
CA LEU A 131 -9.23 -11.01 -0.94
C LEU A 131 -9.80 -11.09 -2.38
N PRO A 132 -10.87 -11.86 -2.66
CA PRO A 132 -11.52 -11.82 -3.96
C PRO A 132 -12.00 -10.42 -4.37
N THR A 133 -12.63 -9.67 -3.46
CA THR A 133 -13.12 -8.31 -3.74
C THR A 133 -11.98 -7.36 -4.05
N LEU A 134 -10.91 -7.39 -3.24
CA LEU A 134 -9.74 -6.55 -3.47
C LEU A 134 -9.05 -6.87 -4.80
N LYS A 135 -8.92 -8.16 -5.15
CA LYS A 135 -8.44 -8.56 -6.47
C LYS A 135 -9.33 -8.03 -7.59
N SER A 136 -10.65 -8.05 -7.41
CA SER A 136 -11.61 -7.52 -8.37
C SER A 136 -11.44 -6.02 -8.58
N LEU A 137 -11.33 -5.24 -7.49
CA LEU A 137 -11.09 -3.79 -7.54
C LEU A 137 -9.79 -3.47 -8.30
N LEU A 138 -8.72 -4.21 -8.02
CA LEU A 138 -7.40 -4.01 -8.65
C LEU A 138 -7.31 -4.50 -10.11
N SER A 139 -8.15 -5.49 -10.46
CA SER A 139 -8.16 -6.10 -11.79
C SER A 139 -9.18 -5.49 -12.74
N SER A 140 -9.98 -4.49 -12.29
CA SER A 140 -10.93 -3.82 -13.16
C SER A 140 -10.20 -3.10 -14.29
N GLY A 141 -10.19 -3.75 -15.46
CA GLY A 141 -9.50 -3.26 -16.66
C GLY A 141 -10.26 -2.16 -17.40
N THR A 142 -11.50 -1.86 -17.00
CA THR A 142 -12.39 -0.92 -17.68
C THR A 142 -12.80 0.26 -16.81
N THR A 143 -12.71 0.14 -15.49
CA THR A 143 -13.11 1.21 -14.56
C THR A 143 -12.01 1.43 -13.52
N THR A 144 -11.60 2.69 -13.38
CA THR A 144 -10.84 3.16 -12.22
C THR A 144 -11.82 3.33 -11.06
N SER A 145 -11.52 2.73 -9.91
CA SER A 145 -12.23 3.04 -8.67
C SER A 145 -11.42 4.07 -7.90
N SER A 146 -12.03 5.21 -7.61
CA SER A 146 -11.38 6.32 -6.92
C SER A 146 -11.96 6.49 -5.53
N TYR A 147 -11.11 6.86 -4.58
CA TYR A 147 -11.45 7.04 -3.19
C TYR A 147 -10.77 8.29 -2.64
N ARG A 148 -11.41 8.95 -1.68
CA ARG A 148 -10.86 10.04 -0.87
C ARG A 148 -10.50 9.51 0.51
N LEU A 149 -9.38 9.93 1.07
CA LEU A 149 -9.01 9.65 2.45
C LEU A 149 -9.94 10.45 3.38
N ALA A 150 -10.94 9.80 3.96
CA ALA A 150 -11.91 10.44 4.83
C ALA A 150 -11.38 10.61 6.26
N TRP A 151 -10.52 9.68 6.71
CA TRP A 151 -9.92 9.76 8.03
C TRP A 151 -8.59 9.01 8.08
N VAL A 152 -7.66 9.53 8.88
CA VAL A 152 -6.39 8.88 9.20
C VAL A 152 -6.13 9.04 10.69
N GLY A 153 -5.69 7.95 11.34
CA GLY A 153 -5.49 7.95 12.78
C GLY A 153 -4.24 8.70 13.25
N SER A 154 -3.23 8.84 12.38
CA SER A 154 -2.02 9.56 12.73
C SER A 154 -1.28 10.12 11.52
N ASP A 155 -0.41 11.07 11.81
CA ASP A 155 0.53 11.64 10.86
C ASP A 155 1.51 10.59 10.29
N ASP A 156 1.97 9.65 11.12
CA ASP A 156 2.88 8.60 10.69
C ASP A 156 2.20 7.60 9.74
N ALA A 157 0.91 7.33 9.93
CA ALA A 157 0.14 6.46 9.03
C ALA A 157 0.02 7.06 7.63
N ILE A 158 -0.18 8.39 7.51
CA ILE A 158 -0.22 9.03 6.19
C ILE A 158 1.18 9.15 5.57
N CYS A 159 2.22 9.43 6.38
CA CYS A 159 3.61 9.43 5.93
C CYS A 159 4.06 8.08 5.35
N HIS A 160 3.58 6.98 5.92
CA HIS A 160 3.87 5.64 5.46
C HIS A 160 3.47 5.44 3.98
N VAL A 161 2.24 5.80 3.63
CA VAL A 161 1.74 5.64 2.25
C VAL A 161 2.13 6.79 1.32
N GLY A 162 2.37 7.98 1.87
CA GLY A 162 2.52 9.24 1.16
C GLY A 162 3.95 9.76 1.00
N THR A 163 4.09 11.06 0.71
CA THR A 163 5.40 11.74 0.58
C THR A 163 5.89 12.35 1.88
N SER A 164 5.02 12.53 2.87
CA SER A 164 5.30 13.27 4.11
C SER A 164 5.59 14.77 3.91
N LEU A 165 5.32 15.33 2.73
CA LEU A 165 5.65 16.73 2.44
C LEU A 165 4.87 17.74 3.29
N HIS A 166 3.76 17.33 3.91
CA HIS A 166 3.05 18.14 4.88
C HIS A 166 3.81 18.36 6.20
N LYS A 167 4.89 17.60 6.44
CA LYS A 167 5.84 17.86 7.54
C LYS A 167 6.80 19.02 7.22
N VAL A 168 6.92 19.42 5.95
CA VAL A 168 7.77 20.54 5.54
C VAL A 168 7.17 21.87 6.03
N PRO A 169 7.98 22.82 6.54
CA PRO A 169 7.47 24.12 6.94
C PRO A 169 6.63 24.79 5.84
N LEU A 170 5.52 25.41 6.24
CA LEU A 170 4.57 26.09 5.36
C LEU A 170 3.79 25.19 4.38
N ALA A 171 4.01 23.88 4.37
CA ALA A 171 3.17 22.94 3.64
C ALA A 171 2.07 22.39 4.57
N ARG A 172 0.87 22.21 4.03
CA ARG A 172 -0.25 21.55 4.72
C ARG A 172 -0.92 20.57 3.78
N LEU A 173 -1.09 19.34 4.22
CA LEU A 173 -1.93 18.38 3.51
C LEU A 173 -3.36 18.90 3.50
N GLN A 174 -3.95 19.07 2.33
CA GLN A 174 -5.36 19.39 2.21
C GLN A 174 -6.18 18.13 2.03
N GLU A 175 -5.85 17.33 1.02
CA GLU A 175 -6.61 16.15 0.66
C GLU A 175 -5.72 15.05 0.08
N VAL A 176 -6.17 13.81 0.22
CA VAL A 176 -5.52 12.64 -0.35
C VAL A 176 -6.56 11.78 -1.07
N TYR A 177 -6.24 11.39 -2.29
CA TYR A 177 -7.06 10.50 -3.10
C TYR A 177 -6.29 9.25 -3.48
N LEU A 178 -7.01 8.16 -3.69
CA LEU A 178 -6.49 6.86 -4.11
C LEU A 178 -7.28 6.41 -5.32
N SER A 179 -6.59 6.03 -6.39
CA SER A 179 -7.16 5.38 -7.56
C SER A 179 -6.60 3.96 -7.69
N LEU A 180 -7.52 3.00 -7.76
CA LEU A 180 -7.23 1.58 -7.94
C LEU A 180 -7.74 1.09 -9.30
N GLY A 181 -6.98 0.19 -9.92
CA GLY A 181 -7.34 -0.40 -11.21
C GLY A 181 -7.24 0.60 -12.36
N GLY A 182 -7.90 0.29 -13.48
CA GLY A 182 -7.89 1.13 -14.68
C GLY A 182 -6.54 1.17 -15.40
N GLY A 183 -6.30 0.13 -16.20
CA GLY A 183 -5.34 0.16 -17.29
C GLY A 183 -6.10 0.33 -18.60
N GLY A 184 -5.85 1.41 -19.34
CA GLY A 184 -6.44 1.65 -20.64
C GLY A 184 -6.31 0.43 -21.58
N SER A 185 -7.24 0.34 -22.53
CA SER A 185 -7.36 -0.70 -23.56
C SER A 185 -6.03 -1.38 -23.91
N VAL A 186 -6.06 -2.72 -23.87
CA VAL A 186 -4.98 -3.62 -24.29
C VAL A 186 -3.84 -3.79 -23.27
N GLY A 187 -4.12 -4.54 -22.21
CA GLY A 187 -3.29 -5.69 -21.86
C GLY A 187 -2.08 -5.53 -20.94
N LEU A 188 -1.76 -4.38 -20.35
CA LEU A 188 -0.46 -4.28 -19.63
C LEU A 188 -0.42 -3.87 -18.16
N ASN A 189 -1.43 -3.21 -17.56
CA ASN A 189 -1.30 -2.75 -16.16
C ASN A 189 -2.45 -3.20 -15.26
N LYS A 190 -2.49 -4.50 -14.93
CA LYS A 190 -3.31 -4.99 -13.80
C LYS A 190 -2.63 -4.57 -12.49
N ASN A 191 -3.40 -4.33 -11.43
CA ASN A 191 -2.89 -3.97 -10.09
C ASN A 191 -2.33 -2.55 -9.96
N LYS A 192 -2.83 -1.60 -10.76
CA LYS A 192 -2.42 -0.19 -10.65
C LYS A 192 -2.81 0.38 -9.28
N TRP A 193 -1.87 1.11 -8.68
CA TRP A 193 -2.03 1.91 -7.48
C TRP A 193 -1.59 3.35 -7.77
N GLU A 194 -2.47 4.32 -7.57
CA GLU A 194 -2.15 5.74 -7.76
C GLU A 194 -2.66 6.55 -6.57
N LEU A 195 -1.74 7.11 -5.79
CA LEU A 195 -2.04 7.98 -4.66
C LEU A 195 -1.82 9.44 -5.10
N MET A 196 -2.79 10.32 -4.86
CA MET A 196 -2.70 11.74 -5.16
C MET A 196 -2.77 12.53 -3.87
N GLU A 197 -1.79 13.39 -3.64
CA GLU A 197 -1.72 14.26 -2.47
C GLU A 197 -1.86 15.70 -2.93
N VAL A 198 -2.79 16.43 -2.34
CA VAL A 198 -2.95 17.87 -2.55
C VAL A 198 -2.41 18.61 -1.34
N ILE A 199 -1.43 19.47 -1.57
CA ILE A 199 -0.71 20.21 -0.55
C ILE A 199 -0.95 21.70 -0.76
N ARG A 200 -1.42 22.38 0.29
CA ARG A 200 -1.44 23.83 0.35
C ARG A 200 -0.11 24.36 0.83
N ILE A 201 0.47 25.27 0.07
CA ILE A 201 1.61 26.08 0.52
C ILE A 201 1.06 27.38 1.14
N LEU A 202 1.45 27.68 2.36
CA LEU A 202 1.05 28.91 3.04
C LEU A 202 1.62 30.13 2.30
N GLY A 203 0.75 31.08 1.96
CA GLY A 203 1.07 32.25 1.15
C GLY A 203 0.23 32.32 -0.14
N PRO A 204 0.60 33.20 -1.08
CA PRO A 204 -0.12 33.43 -2.34
C PRO A 204 0.28 32.41 -3.42
N PHE A 205 0.48 31.16 -3.04
CA PHE A 205 0.85 30.09 -3.95
C PHE A 205 -0.34 29.17 -4.18
N PRO A 206 -0.55 28.66 -5.41
CA PRO A 206 -1.60 27.71 -5.68
C PRO A 206 -1.37 26.42 -4.90
N ASN A 207 -2.44 25.65 -4.73
CA ASN A 207 -2.33 24.28 -4.28
C ASN A 207 -1.49 23.44 -5.26
N VAL A 208 -0.76 22.49 -4.69
CA VAL A 208 0.19 21.65 -5.39
C VAL A 208 -0.27 20.21 -5.31
N ARG A 209 -0.33 19.51 -6.44
CA ARG A 209 -0.71 18.10 -6.51
C ARG A 209 0.52 17.23 -6.79
N ASN A 210 0.80 16.29 -5.91
CA ASN A 210 1.73 15.19 -6.18
C ASN A 210 0.93 13.93 -6.53
N THR A 211 1.46 13.12 -7.45
CA THR A 211 0.83 11.86 -7.87
C THR A 211 1.86 10.74 -7.82
N LEU A 212 1.71 9.83 -6.85
CA LEU A 212 2.56 8.67 -6.67
C LEU A 212 1.96 7.49 -7.41
N ARG A 213 2.69 6.96 -8.38
CA ARG A 213 2.27 5.83 -9.21
C ARG A 213 3.05 4.59 -8.87
N GLY A 214 2.33 3.49 -8.72
CA GLY A 214 2.91 2.20 -8.39
C GLY A 214 2.02 1.04 -8.79
N ASN A 215 2.42 -0.14 -8.35
CA ASN A 215 1.66 -1.37 -8.56
C ASN A 215 1.56 -2.14 -7.25
N VAL A 216 0.45 -2.84 -7.07
CA VAL A 216 0.34 -3.87 -6.03
C VAL A 216 1.12 -5.09 -6.51
N VAL A 217 2.25 -5.36 -5.84
CA VAL A 217 3.19 -6.45 -6.17
C VAL A 217 2.96 -7.70 -5.33
N GLY A 218 2.30 -7.57 -4.18
CA GLY A 218 1.98 -8.65 -3.27
C GLY A 218 0.56 -8.53 -2.71
N LEU A 219 -0.18 -9.64 -2.71
CA LEU A 219 -1.47 -9.78 -2.03
C LEU A 219 -1.51 -11.17 -1.37
N THR A 220 -1.41 -11.20 -0.05
CA THR A 220 -1.43 -12.43 0.72
C THR A 220 -2.48 -12.35 1.81
N ARG A 221 -3.12 -13.48 2.13
CA ARG A 221 -3.98 -13.53 3.32
C ARG A 221 -3.07 -13.38 4.54
N GLY A 222 -3.32 -12.37 5.35
CA GLY A 222 -2.59 -12.15 6.60
C GLY A 222 -3.11 -13.05 7.72
N GLY A 223 -2.53 -12.88 8.90
CA GLY A 223 -2.95 -13.61 10.10
C GLY A 223 -4.39 -13.28 10.46
N SER A 224 -5.31 -14.23 10.26
CA SER A 224 -6.70 -14.04 10.66
C SER A 224 -6.83 -13.96 12.18
N SER A 225 -7.32 -12.85 12.72
CA SER A 225 -7.95 -12.92 14.04
C SER A 225 -9.20 -13.79 13.94
N LYS A 226 -9.64 -14.41 15.05
CA LYS A 226 -10.84 -15.27 15.06
C LYS A 226 -12.10 -14.54 14.54
N GLU A 227 -12.08 -13.22 14.50
CA GLU A 227 -13.22 -12.37 14.14
C GLU A 227 -13.07 -11.60 12.82
N ARG A 228 -11.84 -11.43 12.28
CA ARG A 228 -11.60 -10.59 11.10
C ARG A 228 -10.68 -11.22 10.05
N GLU A 229 -10.97 -10.92 8.79
CA GLU A 229 -10.06 -11.15 7.68
C GLU A 229 -9.13 -9.95 7.51
N VAL A 230 -7.87 -10.26 7.20
CA VAL A 230 -6.87 -9.27 6.84
C VAL A 230 -6.15 -9.76 5.59
N VAL A 231 -5.89 -8.84 4.68
CA VAL A 231 -5.09 -9.08 3.47
C VAL A 231 -3.89 -8.15 3.51
N ASN A 232 -2.70 -8.73 3.52
CA ASN A 232 -1.47 -7.98 3.44
C ASN A 232 -1.26 -7.60 1.98
N MET A 233 -1.18 -6.29 1.73
CA MET A 233 -0.96 -5.67 0.44
C MET A 233 0.43 -5.02 0.42
N GLU A 234 1.23 -5.39 -0.57
CA GLU A 234 2.53 -4.79 -0.84
C GLU A 234 2.45 -3.95 -2.12
N ILE A 235 2.82 -2.67 -2.00
CA ILE A 235 2.78 -1.67 -3.07
C ILE A 235 4.21 -1.22 -3.36
N SER A 236 4.57 -1.22 -4.64
CA SER A 236 5.86 -0.69 -5.11
C SER A 236 5.62 0.58 -5.93
N TYR A 237 6.05 1.73 -5.42
CA TYR A 237 5.99 2.99 -6.18
C TYR A 237 7.09 3.03 -7.25
N THR A 238 6.69 3.29 -8.48
CA THR A 238 7.57 3.32 -9.66
C THR A 238 7.85 4.72 -10.16
N SER A 239 6.94 5.67 -9.93
CA SER A 239 7.18 7.08 -10.26
C SER A 239 6.35 8.03 -9.39
N MET A 240 6.74 9.30 -9.40
CA MET A 240 6.01 10.40 -8.79
C MET A 240 5.96 11.56 -9.78
N ILE A 241 4.78 12.11 -10.04
CA ILE A 241 4.64 13.42 -10.67
C ILE A 241 4.58 14.44 -9.55
N ASP A 242 5.55 15.34 -9.50
CA ASP A 242 5.58 16.39 -8.49
C ASP A 242 4.64 17.55 -8.84
N GLY A 243 4.53 18.47 -7.90
CA GLY A 243 3.80 19.71 -8.02
C GLY A 243 4.09 20.62 -9.21
N THR A 244 5.24 20.42 -9.86
CA THR A 244 5.65 21.16 -11.06
C THR A 244 5.23 20.47 -12.35
N GLY A 245 4.65 19.27 -12.25
CA GLY A 245 4.33 18.39 -13.36
C GLY A 245 5.52 17.55 -13.83
N LYS A 246 6.65 17.61 -13.13
CA LYS A 246 7.83 16.81 -13.48
C LYS A 246 7.64 15.39 -12.96
N GLU A 247 7.78 14.42 -13.86
CA GLU A 247 7.83 13.01 -13.48
C GLU A 247 9.23 12.64 -13.00
N ILE A 248 9.27 12.01 -11.82
CA ILE A 248 10.43 11.47 -11.16
C ILE A 248 10.25 9.96 -11.13
N LEU A 249 11.10 9.24 -11.85
CA LEU A 249 11.11 7.78 -11.84
C LEU A 249 11.86 7.28 -10.60
N ALA A 250 11.35 6.21 -9.99
CA ALA A 250 12.13 5.46 -9.00
C ALA A 250 13.45 5.05 -9.64
N SER A 251 14.58 5.41 -9.03
CA SER A 251 15.87 5.18 -9.64
C SER A 251 16.09 3.67 -9.79
N SER A 252 16.32 3.21 -11.02
CA SER A 252 16.80 1.85 -11.28
C SER A 252 18.26 1.68 -10.84
N SER A 253 18.77 2.56 -9.97
CA SER A 253 20.16 2.65 -9.55
C SER A 253 20.48 1.55 -8.54
N GLY A 254 20.32 0.30 -8.96
CA GLY A 254 21.34 -0.68 -8.66
C GLY A 254 22.63 -0.14 -9.25
N GLY A 255 23.41 0.57 -8.42
CA GLY A 255 24.83 0.72 -8.69
C GLY A 255 25.36 -0.66 -9.06
N ARG A 256 26.25 -0.74 -10.05
CA ARG A 256 27.01 -1.94 -10.35
C ARG A 256 27.88 -2.29 -9.13
N GLY A 257 27.26 -2.79 -8.07
CA GLY A 257 27.92 -3.53 -7.03
C GLY A 257 28.42 -4.79 -7.69
N ASN A 258 29.73 -4.98 -7.68
CA ASN A 258 30.40 -6.21 -8.07
C ASN A 258 30.12 -7.30 -7.00
N GLY A 259 28.84 -7.49 -6.67
CA GLY A 259 28.32 -8.37 -5.63
C GLY A 259 27.98 -9.70 -6.26
N ARG A 260 28.58 -10.75 -5.70
CA ARG A 260 28.62 -12.12 -6.23
C ARG A 260 27.28 -12.88 -6.13
N ASP A 261 26.21 -12.23 -5.67
CA ASP A 261 24.94 -12.86 -5.35
C ASP A 261 23.81 -12.20 -6.15
N GLY A 262 23.29 -12.92 -7.14
CA GLY A 262 22.33 -12.46 -8.15
C GLY A 262 20.90 -12.18 -7.63
N LYS A 263 20.74 -11.41 -6.55
CA LYS A 263 19.45 -10.89 -6.12
C LYS A 263 19.26 -9.50 -6.72
N LYS A 264 18.41 -9.39 -7.76
CA LYS A 264 17.95 -8.09 -8.30
C LYS A 264 17.16 -7.40 -7.20
N SER A 265 17.80 -6.51 -6.45
CA SER A 265 17.11 -5.66 -5.49
C SER A 265 16.52 -4.46 -6.25
N ASN A 266 15.22 -4.21 -6.07
CA ASN A 266 14.56 -2.97 -6.49
C ASN A 266 14.92 -1.83 -5.51
N ASP A 267 16.21 -1.63 -5.23
CA ASP A 267 16.74 -0.79 -4.13
C ASP A 267 16.40 0.71 -4.23
N GLY A 268 15.71 1.17 -5.27
CA GLY A 268 15.33 2.59 -5.44
C GLY A 268 13.82 2.87 -5.41
N ALA A 269 12.97 1.85 -5.31
CA ALA A 269 11.51 2.01 -5.30
C ALA A 269 10.96 1.90 -3.87
N LYS A 270 10.27 2.95 -3.39
CA LYS A 270 9.57 2.92 -2.09
C LYS A 270 8.57 1.77 -2.09
N GLN A 271 8.76 0.85 -1.14
CA GLN A 271 7.82 -0.21 -0.84
C GLN A 271 6.89 0.24 0.28
N VAL A 272 5.62 -0.08 0.17
CA VAL A 272 4.61 0.22 1.19
C VAL A 272 3.82 -1.04 1.47
N ASN A 273 3.78 -1.43 2.73
CA ASN A 273 2.96 -2.54 3.20
C ASN A 273 1.71 -2.02 3.91
N LEU A 274 0.56 -2.57 3.58
CA LEU A 274 -0.72 -2.26 4.22
C LEU A 274 -1.45 -3.55 4.59
N ASP A 275 -2.06 -3.55 5.77
CA ASP A 275 -3.02 -4.58 6.18
C ASP A 275 -4.43 -4.08 5.82
N VAL A 276 -5.07 -4.69 4.82
CA VAL A 276 -6.43 -4.35 4.41
C VAL A 276 -7.42 -5.17 5.24
N TRP A 277 -8.37 -4.49 5.87
CA TRP A 277 -9.38 -5.09 6.76
C TRP A 277 -10.79 -5.07 6.16
N PHE A 278 -11.02 -4.17 5.20
CA PHE A 278 -12.29 -4.05 4.50
C PHE A 278 -12.04 -3.39 3.14
N ALA A 279 -12.71 -3.87 2.10
CA ALA A 279 -12.69 -3.25 0.79
C ALA A 279 -13.98 -3.60 0.03
N ASN A 280 -14.65 -2.58 -0.51
CA ASN A 280 -15.70 -2.70 -1.50
C ASN A 280 -15.66 -1.47 -2.42
N ASP A 281 -16.71 -1.29 -3.23
CA ASP A 281 -16.89 -0.15 -4.14
C ASP A 281 -17.12 1.19 -3.42
N ARG A 282 -17.39 1.20 -2.11
CA ARG A 282 -17.75 2.39 -1.32
C ARG A 282 -16.67 2.82 -0.35
N ALA A 283 -15.87 1.90 0.17
CA ALA A 283 -14.86 2.21 1.17
C ALA A 283 -13.74 1.18 1.23
N ILE A 284 -12.59 1.62 1.72
CA ILE A 284 -11.44 0.79 2.02
C ILE A 284 -10.94 1.14 3.42
N VAL A 285 -10.72 0.11 4.25
CA VAL A 285 -10.10 0.24 5.58
C VAL A 285 -8.77 -0.48 5.55
N CYS A 286 -7.69 0.27 5.79
CA CYS A 286 -6.34 -0.25 5.87
C CYS A 286 -5.69 0.11 7.20
N SER A 287 -4.64 -0.61 7.59
CA SER A 287 -3.71 -0.16 8.63
C SER A 287 -2.26 -0.31 8.20
N VAL A 288 -1.41 0.54 8.76
CA VAL A 288 0.04 0.36 8.69
C VAL A 288 0.45 -0.81 9.61
N PRO A 289 1.15 -1.84 9.09
CA PRO A 289 1.64 -2.94 9.91
C PRO A 289 2.59 -2.44 11.01
N SER A 290 2.57 -3.09 12.17
CA SER A 290 3.48 -2.74 13.26
C SER A 290 4.91 -3.16 12.92
N SER A 291 5.87 -2.24 13.01
CA SER A 291 7.31 -2.52 12.84
C SER A 291 7.92 -3.32 14.01
N GLU A 292 7.22 -3.40 15.14
CA GLU A 292 7.69 -4.12 16.32
C GLU A 292 7.38 -5.62 16.24
N GLY A 293 8.42 -6.41 16.03
CA GLY A 293 8.60 -7.70 16.70
C GLY A 293 7.91 -8.91 16.09
N ASN A 294 8.73 -9.91 15.77
CA ASN A 294 8.44 -11.25 15.28
C ASN A 294 7.62 -12.14 16.25
N ASP A 295 6.78 -11.57 17.10
CA ASP A 295 6.03 -12.28 18.14
C ASP A 295 4.61 -12.68 17.70
N GLY A 296 4.28 -12.47 16.41
CA GLY A 296 2.97 -12.81 15.85
C GLY A 296 1.80 -12.04 16.46
N ARG A 297 2.07 -11.01 17.26
CA ARG A 297 1.09 -10.11 17.88
C ARG A 297 1.37 -8.67 17.44
N GLY A 298 1.34 -8.42 16.14
CA GLY A 298 1.02 -7.08 15.67
C GLY A 298 -0.30 -6.68 16.34
N GLY A 299 -0.26 -5.66 17.19
CA GLY A 299 -1.42 -5.24 17.98
C GLY A 299 -2.62 -4.98 17.07
N ASP A 300 -3.81 -5.41 17.52
CA ASP A 300 -5.05 -5.13 16.81
C ASP A 300 -5.20 -3.61 16.58
N PRO A 301 -5.23 -3.10 15.33
CA PRO A 301 -5.23 -1.66 15.08
C PRO A 301 -6.52 -0.98 15.57
N PHE A 302 -7.54 -1.77 15.91
CA PHE A 302 -8.81 -1.33 16.48
C PHE A 302 -8.87 -1.41 18.02
N GLY A 303 -7.83 -1.95 18.67
CA GLY A 303 -7.76 -2.05 20.13
C GLY A 303 -7.30 -0.78 20.83
N GLY A 304 -6.85 0.23 20.07
CA GLY A 304 -6.34 1.51 20.58
C GLY A 304 -7.10 2.71 20.02
N ASP A 305 -6.39 3.82 19.83
CA ASP A 305 -6.89 5.08 19.28
C ASP A 305 -7.06 5.08 17.75
N GLY A 306 -6.77 3.95 17.10
CA GLY A 306 -6.81 3.83 15.65
C GLY A 306 -5.67 4.55 14.93
N SER A 307 -4.60 4.94 15.62
CA SER A 307 -3.45 5.68 15.07
C SER A 307 -2.86 5.10 13.78
N LYS A 308 -2.97 3.80 13.54
CA LYS A 308 -2.44 3.12 12.35
C LYS A 308 -3.44 3.03 11.18
N LEU A 309 -4.69 3.43 11.39
CA LEU A 309 -5.77 3.25 10.44
C LEU A 309 -5.77 4.33 9.35
N LEU A 310 -6.10 3.90 8.14
CA LEU A 310 -6.47 4.75 7.02
C LEU A 310 -7.86 4.33 6.55
N PHE A 311 -8.79 5.29 6.49
CA PHE A 311 -10.16 5.07 6.03
C PHE A 311 -10.42 5.89 4.77
N PHE A 312 -10.65 5.18 3.67
CA PHE A 312 -10.97 5.76 2.37
C PHE A 312 -12.43 5.53 2.04
N VAL A 313 -13.08 6.53 1.44
CA VAL A 313 -14.47 6.48 0.94
C VAL A 313 -14.49 6.75 -0.56
N ALA A 314 -15.42 6.16 -1.29
CA ALA A 314 -15.49 6.29 -2.73
C ALA A 314 -15.69 7.75 -3.16
N GLU A 315 -14.96 8.14 -4.19
CA GLU A 315 -15.05 9.44 -4.84
C GLU A 315 -15.53 9.24 -6.28
N ASN A 316 -16.71 9.78 -6.59
CA ASN A 316 -17.35 9.61 -7.89
C ASN A 316 -16.88 10.66 -8.91
N ASP A 317 -16.43 11.82 -8.45
CA ASP A 317 -15.97 12.94 -9.28
C ASP A 317 -14.57 13.37 -8.85
N LEU A 318 -13.60 12.46 -9.03
CA LEU A 318 -12.20 12.70 -8.65
C LEU A 318 -11.64 13.94 -9.36
N GLU A 319 -11.86 14.07 -10.67
CA GLU A 319 -11.27 15.18 -11.43
C GLU A 319 -11.92 16.52 -11.09
N GLY A 320 -13.24 16.57 -10.91
CA GLY A 320 -13.90 17.78 -10.43
C GLY A 320 -13.47 18.16 -9.00
N ALA A 321 -13.21 17.19 -8.13
CA ALA A 321 -12.67 17.43 -6.80
C ALA A 321 -11.23 17.99 -6.84
N LEU A 322 -10.36 17.40 -7.66
CA LEU A 322 -8.99 17.85 -7.85
C LEU A 322 -8.91 19.24 -8.49
N GLU A 323 -9.77 19.53 -9.48
CA GLU A 323 -9.83 20.84 -10.14
C GLU A 323 -10.24 21.95 -9.15
N LYS A 324 -11.25 21.70 -8.33
CA LYS A 324 -11.69 22.65 -7.29
C LYS A 324 -10.58 22.98 -6.30
N LEU A 325 -9.78 21.99 -5.91
CA LEU A 325 -8.68 22.19 -4.99
C LEU A 325 -7.53 22.94 -5.66
N CYS A 326 -7.17 22.62 -6.90
CA CYS A 326 -6.09 23.31 -7.60
C CYS A 326 -6.44 24.76 -7.97
N ALA A 327 -7.73 25.11 -8.06
CA ALA A 327 -8.20 26.46 -8.32
C ALA A 327 -8.24 27.39 -7.08
N ALA A 328 -7.98 26.86 -5.88
CA ALA A 328 -8.00 27.58 -4.60
C ALA A 328 -6.60 28.01 -4.12
#